data_AF-A0A5S3X0T1-F1
#
_entry.id   AF-A0A5S3X0T1-F1
#
_cell.length_a   1.000
_cell.length_b   1.000
_cell.length_c   1.000
_cell.angle_alpha   90.00
_cell.angle_beta   90.00
_cell.angle_gamma   90.00
#
_symmetry.space_group_name_H-M   'P 1'
#
loop_
_entity.id
_entity.type
_entity.pdbx_description
1 polymer ?
#
loop_
_entity_poly.entity_id
_entity_poly.type
_entity_poly.pdbx_seq_one_letter_code
_entity_poly.pdbx_strand_id
1 'polypeptide(L)'
;MKIRNVVSIMLLLGAVLFLMQAHAHTIAVHEVEVRTTIGQNNDIVPLGTAYQSKGKQFLGLQSVLGRQVDHLGNTHIDFRVGVDLSYQQALKLVDGKVDAGFELPAVRVDAGSNYAKDISADRYTGTYTVYSSIKPKSRILIPSDDTGYQPTVAAKELATAYPGNRASNLGDGFAQGFAYGSNVVINMKVEYRNEADKRTIGGYLSVDWIGKVKVEGDLQKIAEDKRKSVKITISGIQSGGDPNRLLQVIPNGIMHCTLLNPEPCFNLFEAAVHYLKTDYINQFNSLDDYNITDTYTARYLDSGAGLQQLIPDSGYTPANYLTRLIIKELTARWIDERLVYRRAKNLQRYYAAQFSAEQLIQLQDIETKSRANANLFADLVDYCERNPEGNHCINYEADNLVYVRDYSAISDVLR
;
A
#
# COMPACT_ATOMS: atom_id res chain seq x y z
N MET A 1 -7.24 55.33 57.97
CA MET A 1 -7.64 55.37 56.54
C MET A 1 -6.36 55.27 55.70
N LYS A 2 -6.31 54.36 54.70
CA LYS A 2 -5.14 54.03 53.84
C LYS A 2 -4.06 53.24 54.61
N ILE A 3 -3.80 51.95 54.40
CA ILE A 3 -3.07 51.36 53.25
C ILE A 3 -3.45 49.86 53.04
N ARG A 4 -4.27 49.27 53.92
CA ARG A 4 -4.54 47.81 53.94
C ARG A 4 -5.51 47.28 52.88
N ASN A 5 -6.31 48.13 52.23
CA ASN A 5 -7.32 47.72 51.24
C ASN A 5 -6.84 47.73 49.77
N VAL A 6 -5.64 48.24 49.48
CA VAL A 6 -5.12 48.25 48.09
C VAL A 6 -4.41 46.93 47.75
N VAL A 7 -3.78 46.30 48.75
CA VAL A 7 -3.02 45.05 48.57
C VAL A 7 -3.95 43.85 48.34
N SER A 8 -5.12 43.79 48.99
CA SER A 8 -6.09 42.71 48.76
C SER A 8 -6.80 42.79 47.39
N ILE A 9 -6.95 43.99 46.81
CA ILE A 9 -7.56 44.15 45.48
C ILE A 9 -6.55 43.84 44.37
N MET A 10 -5.26 44.14 44.55
CA MET A 10 -4.21 43.76 43.59
C MET A 10 -3.90 42.25 43.59
N LEU A 11 -3.98 41.58 44.74
CA LEU A 11 -3.81 40.11 44.81
C LEU A 11 -4.99 39.35 44.18
N LEU A 12 -6.21 39.90 44.24
CA LEU A 12 -7.38 39.31 43.58
C LEU A 12 -7.40 39.56 42.05
N LEU A 13 -6.87 40.68 41.56
CA LEU A 13 -6.69 40.86 40.10
C LEU A 13 -5.56 40.01 39.52
N GLY A 14 -4.47 39.78 40.28
CA GLY A 14 -3.37 38.90 39.84
C GLY A 14 -3.77 37.44 39.73
N ALA A 15 -4.63 36.93 40.62
CA ALA A 15 -5.10 35.55 40.59
C ALA A 15 -6.08 35.27 39.44
N VAL A 16 -6.90 36.26 39.03
CA VAL A 16 -7.86 36.10 37.93
C VAL A 16 -7.19 36.15 36.55
N LEU A 17 -6.09 36.91 36.41
CA LEU A 17 -5.28 36.93 35.18
C LEU A 17 -4.46 35.64 34.98
N PHE A 18 -3.99 35.00 36.06
CA PHE A 18 -3.31 33.70 35.96
C PHE A 18 -4.28 32.53 35.70
N LEU A 19 -5.53 32.61 36.15
CA LEU A 19 -6.55 31.59 35.86
C LEU A 19 -7.08 31.68 34.42
N MET A 20 -7.10 32.86 33.78
CA MET A 20 -7.47 32.98 32.36
C MET A 20 -6.33 32.63 31.38
N GLN A 21 -5.06 32.80 31.75
CA GLN A 21 -3.94 32.29 30.93
C GLN A 21 -3.73 30.77 31.07
N ALA A 22 -4.07 30.17 32.21
CA ALA A 22 -4.05 28.71 32.38
C ALA A 22 -5.18 27.99 31.62
N HIS A 23 -6.33 28.63 31.39
CA HIS A 23 -7.41 28.02 30.59
C HIS A 23 -7.27 28.27 29.08
N ALA A 24 -6.49 29.26 28.65
CA ALA A 24 -6.21 29.48 27.21
C ALA A 24 -5.08 28.59 26.67
N HIS A 25 -4.18 28.09 27.53
CA HIS A 25 -3.10 27.16 27.12
C HIS A 25 -3.38 25.68 27.36
N THR A 26 -4.50 25.32 27.99
CA THR A 26 -4.86 23.91 28.22
C THR A 26 -5.96 23.42 27.26
N ILE A 27 -6.46 24.27 26.35
CA ILE A 27 -7.46 23.91 25.33
C ILE A 27 -6.82 23.68 23.94
N ALA A 28 -5.51 23.92 23.78
CA ALA A 28 -4.80 23.70 22.52
C ALA A 28 -4.04 22.35 22.42
N VAL A 29 -4.25 21.42 23.36
CA VAL A 29 -3.51 20.12 23.40
C VAL A 29 -4.44 18.90 23.52
N HIS A 30 -5.73 19.06 23.25
CA HIS A 30 -6.62 17.90 23.08
C HIS A 30 -7.35 17.98 21.75
N GLU A 31 -7.23 16.87 21.03
CA GLU A 31 -7.86 16.54 19.74
C GLU A 31 -7.38 17.36 18.53
N VAL A 32 -6.31 16.88 17.89
CA VAL A 32 -6.40 16.28 16.55
C VAL A 32 -5.27 15.25 16.44
N GLU A 33 -5.41 14.09 17.09
CA GLU A 33 -4.66 12.90 16.68
C GLU A 33 -5.37 12.33 15.43
N VAL A 34 -5.36 13.11 14.34
CA VAL A 34 -5.66 12.54 13.02
C VAL A 34 -4.41 11.76 12.66
N ARG A 35 -4.46 10.46 12.97
CA ARG A 35 -3.67 9.47 12.25
C ARG A 35 -4.03 9.61 10.78
N THR A 36 -3.29 10.43 10.03
CA THR A 36 -3.23 10.33 8.59
C THR A 36 -2.51 9.02 8.26
N THR A 37 -3.26 7.92 8.32
CA THR A 37 -3.02 6.82 7.38
C THR A 37 -3.09 7.46 6.00
N ILE A 38 -1.92 7.56 5.34
CA ILE A 38 -1.75 8.19 4.02
C ILE A 38 -2.60 7.41 3.03
N GLY A 39 -3.86 7.82 2.89
CA GLY A 39 -4.80 7.39 1.89
C GLY A 39 -4.85 8.46 0.81
N GLN A 40 -4.33 8.13 -0.37
CA GLN A 40 -4.64 8.59 -1.74
C GLN A 40 -5.24 9.97 -2.04
N ASN A 41 -5.20 10.96 -1.17
CA ASN A 41 -5.58 12.33 -1.51
C ASN A 41 -4.41 13.28 -1.22
N ASN A 42 -4.11 14.10 -2.23
CA ASN A 42 -3.06 15.11 -2.26
C ASN A 42 -3.11 16.01 -1.02
N ASP A 43 -2.19 15.79 -0.08
CA ASP A 43 -1.69 16.78 0.87
C ASP A 43 -0.19 16.50 1.06
N ILE A 44 0.63 17.23 0.31
CA ILE A 44 2.06 16.95 0.19
C ILE A 44 2.78 17.80 1.23
N VAL A 45 3.37 17.13 2.23
CA VAL A 45 4.31 17.76 3.16
C VAL A 45 5.44 18.45 2.37
N PRO A 46 5.83 19.69 2.72
CA PRO A 46 6.91 20.38 2.02
C PRO A 46 8.20 19.55 1.93
N LEU A 47 8.97 19.71 0.84
CA LEU A 47 10.31 19.12 0.78
C LEU A 47 11.16 19.65 1.94
N GLY A 48 12.00 18.78 2.51
CA GLY A 48 12.75 19.08 3.72
C GLY A 48 11.96 18.87 5.01
N THR A 49 10.71 18.38 4.95
CA THR A 49 9.94 17.98 6.14
C THR A 49 10.62 16.86 6.90
N ALA A 50 10.76 17.01 8.21
CA ALA A 50 11.27 16.03 9.14
C ALA A 50 10.53 14.70 8.99
N TYR A 51 11.30 13.62 8.94
CA TYR A 51 10.82 12.27 8.70
C TYR A 51 11.42 11.33 9.72
N GLN A 52 10.58 10.45 10.26
CA GLN A 52 10.95 9.35 11.12
C GLN A 52 10.80 8.06 10.34
N SER A 53 11.94 7.40 10.07
CA SER A 53 11.98 6.15 9.31
C SER A 53 11.25 5.02 10.03
N LYS A 54 11.33 4.99 11.37
CA LYS A 54 10.55 4.11 12.23
C LYS A 54 9.09 4.55 12.21
N GLY A 55 8.19 3.63 11.83
CA GLY A 55 6.78 3.96 11.61
C GLY A 55 6.49 4.79 10.34
N LYS A 56 7.51 5.21 9.58
CA LYS A 56 7.40 5.95 8.30
C LYS A 56 6.52 7.20 8.39
N GLN A 57 6.83 8.09 9.32
CA GLN A 57 6.01 9.26 9.65
C GLN A 57 6.68 10.58 9.27
N PHE A 58 5.90 11.54 8.78
CA PHE A 58 6.32 12.93 8.65
C PHE A 58 5.93 13.69 9.90
N LEU A 59 6.85 14.49 10.45
CA LEU A 59 6.66 15.18 11.73
C LEU A 59 6.13 16.61 11.57
N GLY A 60 5.58 16.94 10.40
CA GLY A 60 4.92 18.24 10.13
C GLY A 60 5.82 19.49 10.16
N LEU A 61 7.11 19.34 10.49
CA LEU A 61 8.08 20.43 10.55
C LEU A 61 9.04 20.36 9.36
N GLN A 62 9.17 21.44 8.59
CA GLN A 62 10.27 21.57 7.63
C GLN A 62 11.59 21.74 8.38
N SER A 63 12.42 20.70 8.40
CA SER A 63 13.69 20.68 9.13
C SER A 63 14.89 21.06 8.28
N VAL A 64 14.82 20.87 6.97
CA VAL A 64 15.94 21.07 6.03
C VAL A 64 15.59 22.02 4.91
N LEU A 65 16.54 22.90 4.60
CA LEU A 65 16.58 23.77 3.43
C LEU A 65 17.59 23.23 2.42
N GLY A 66 17.24 23.40 1.16
CA GLY A 66 18.07 23.10 0.00
C GLY A 66 17.49 23.77 -1.24
N ARG A 67 18.00 23.41 -2.40
CA ARG A 67 17.48 23.87 -3.69
C ARG A 67 16.50 22.85 -4.25
N GLN A 68 15.27 23.27 -4.56
CA GLN A 68 14.30 22.40 -5.22
C GLN A 68 14.60 22.31 -6.72
N VAL A 69 14.50 21.10 -7.27
CA VAL A 69 14.59 20.83 -8.70
C VAL A 69 13.41 19.95 -9.10
N ASP A 70 12.59 20.44 -10.04
CA ASP A 70 11.34 19.78 -10.46
C ASP A 70 11.53 18.79 -11.62
N HIS A 71 12.75 18.67 -12.16
CA HIS A 71 13.04 17.97 -13.40
C HIS A 71 14.30 17.10 -13.32
N LEU A 72 14.51 16.39 -12.21
CA LEU A 72 15.63 15.45 -12.11
C LEU A 72 15.23 14.07 -12.68
N GLY A 73 16.08 13.52 -13.55
CA GLY A 73 15.88 12.20 -14.19
C GLY A 73 15.29 12.27 -15.59
N ASN A 74 14.86 11.11 -16.10
CA ASN A 74 14.25 10.93 -17.42
C ASN A 74 12.79 10.51 -17.27
N THR A 75 11.95 10.91 -18.23
CA THR A 75 10.61 10.33 -18.35
C THR A 75 10.74 8.90 -18.83
N HIS A 76 10.07 7.97 -18.14
CA HIS A 76 10.07 6.56 -18.48
C HIS A 76 8.63 6.08 -18.73
N ILE A 77 8.43 5.38 -19.84
CA ILE A 77 7.21 4.64 -20.12
C ILE A 77 7.58 3.18 -20.10
N ASP A 78 6.84 2.41 -19.31
CA ASP A 78 7.01 0.98 -19.18
C ASP A 78 5.72 0.28 -19.59
N PHE A 79 5.87 -0.85 -20.27
CA PHE A 79 4.78 -1.71 -20.71
C PHE A 79 5.18 -3.16 -20.45
N ARG A 80 4.39 -3.87 -19.64
CA ARG A 80 4.66 -5.26 -19.26
C ARG A 80 3.43 -6.12 -19.46
N VAL A 81 3.68 -7.37 -19.84
CA VAL A 81 2.67 -8.42 -19.85
C VAL A 81 3.11 -9.48 -18.85
N GLY A 82 2.24 -9.77 -17.89
CA GLY A 82 2.43 -10.80 -16.87
C GLY A 82 1.44 -11.93 -17.08
N VAL A 83 1.91 -13.17 -16.93
CA VAL A 83 1.06 -14.36 -16.91
C VAL A 83 1.26 -15.05 -15.57
N ASP A 84 0.16 -15.46 -14.95
CA ASP A 84 0.13 -16.18 -13.68
C ASP A 84 0.97 -15.50 -12.59
N LEU A 85 0.80 -14.18 -12.43
CA LEU A 85 1.55 -13.39 -11.47
C LEU A 85 1.24 -13.82 -10.03
N SER A 86 2.29 -14.06 -9.24
CA SER A 86 2.14 -14.26 -7.80
C SER A 86 1.63 -12.99 -7.12
N TYR A 87 1.10 -13.13 -5.91
CA TYR A 87 0.60 -11.99 -5.14
C TYR A 87 1.65 -10.87 -4.98
N GLN A 88 2.91 -11.25 -4.69
CA GLN A 88 3.99 -10.27 -4.54
C GLN A 88 4.35 -9.57 -5.86
N GLN A 89 4.29 -10.30 -7.00
CA GLN A 89 4.51 -9.71 -8.31
C GLN A 89 3.38 -8.76 -8.68
N ALA A 90 2.13 -9.17 -8.45
CA ALA A 90 0.95 -8.34 -8.62
C ALA A 90 1.03 -7.06 -7.77
N LEU A 91 1.39 -7.16 -6.49
CA LEU A 91 1.53 -6.00 -5.61
C LEU A 91 2.58 -5.01 -6.13
N LYS A 92 3.75 -5.51 -6.58
CA LYS A 92 4.79 -4.66 -7.16
C LYS A 92 4.33 -3.92 -8.43
N LEU A 93 3.50 -4.55 -9.26
CA LEU A 93 2.91 -3.88 -10.42
C LEU A 93 1.89 -2.81 -10.00
N VAL A 94 1.02 -3.13 -9.06
CA VAL A 94 -0.04 -2.22 -8.61
C VAL A 94 0.53 -0.97 -7.96
N ASP A 95 1.60 -1.12 -7.17
CA ASP A 95 2.27 -0.02 -6.49
C ASP A 95 3.25 0.76 -7.40
N GLY A 96 3.43 0.36 -8.66
CA GLY A 96 4.32 1.03 -9.61
C GLY A 96 5.83 0.89 -9.31
N LYS A 97 6.18 0.00 -8.38
CA LYS A 97 7.55 -0.19 -7.86
C LYS A 97 8.33 -1.30 -8.56
N VAL A 98 8.02 -1.56 -9.83
CA VAL A 98 8.52 -2.71 -10.59
C VAL A 98 10.02 -2.71 -10.86
N ASP A 99 10.71 -1.59 -10.63
CA ASP A 99 12.15 -1.39 -10.86
C ASP A 99 12.98 -1.38 -9.58
N ALA A 100 12.30 -1.36 -8.42
CA ALA A 100 12.95 -1.20 -7.13
C ALA A 100 13.04 -2.58 -6.46
N GLY A 101 14.24 -3.05 -6.13
CA GLY A 101 14.47 -4.31 -5.40
C GLY A 101 13.94 -4.32 -3.96
N PHE A 102 13.04 -3.40 -3.61
CA PHE A 102 12.50 -3.23 -2.27
C PHE A 102 11.44 -4.29 -1.94
N GLU A 103 11.53 -4.84 -0.73
CA GLU A 103 10.46 -5.62 -0.11
C GLU A 103 9.40 -4.63 0.42
N LEU A 104 8.19 -4.68 -0.15
CA LEU A 104 7.06 -3.89 0.33
C LEU A 104 6.39 -4.63 1.48
N PRO A 105 6.08 -3.96 2.61
CA PRO A 105 5.23 -4.55 3.63
C PRO A 105 3.82 -4.69 3.04
N ALA A 106 3.48 -5.91 2.61
CA ALA A 106 2.21 -6.20 1.95
C ALA A 106 0.98 -6.09 2.86
N VAL A 107 1.20 -5.85 4.15
CA VAL A 107 0.22 -5.92 5.22
C VAL A 107 -0.46 -4.57 5.47
N ARG A 108 -0.34 -3.63 4.52
CA ARG A 108 -1.19 -2.44 4.54
C ARG A 108 -2.53 -2.82 3.94
N VAL A 109 -3.61 -2.60 4.68
CA VAL A 109 -4.98 -2.69 4.14
C VAL A 109 -5.23 -1.46 3.28
N ASP A 110 -4.45 -1.31 2.22
CA ASP A 110 -4.66 -0.29 1.21
C ASP A 110 -5.42 -0.88 0.01
N ALA A 111 -5.91 0.00 -0.85
CA ALA A 111 -6.60 -0.39 -2.08
C ALA A 111 -5.68 -1.25 -2.97
N GLY A 112 -4.37 -0.97 -2.96
CA GLY A 112 -3.34 -1.69 -3.73
C GLY A 112 -3.24 -3.17 -3.35
N SER A 113 -3.14 -3.48 -2.06
CA SER A 113 -3.02 -4.85 -1.55
C SER A 113 -4.28 -5.69 -1.78
N ASN A 114 -5.46 -5.06 -1.72
CA ASN A 114 -6.71 -5.72 -2.08
C ASN A 114 -6.79 -6.01 -3.59
N TYR A 115 -6.41 -5.05 -4.42
CA TYR A 115 -6.44 -5.21 -5.87
C TYR A 115 -5.38 -6.20 -6.35
N ALA A 116 -4.18 -6.19 -5.78
CA ALA A 116 -3.12 -7.18 -6.02
C ALA A 116 -3.62 -8.60 -5.75
N LYS A 117 -4.39 -8.79 -4.68
CA LYS A 117 -5.05 -10.07 -4.38
C LYS A 117 -6.05 -10.43 -5.46
N ASP A 118 -6.78 -9.48 -6.02
CA ASP A 118 -7.79 -9.81 -7.02
C ASP A 118 -7.15 -10.21 -8.36
N ILE A 119 -6.01 -9.61 -8.73
CA ILE A 119 -5.28 -9.90 -9.98
C ILE A 119 -4.21 -10.99 -9.87
N SER A 120 -3.92 -11.51 -8.67
CA SER A 120 -2.91 -12.57 -8.50
C SER A 120 -3.46 -13.96 -8.84
N ALA A 121 -2.61 -14.78 -9.45
CA ALA A 121 -2.84 -16.19 -9.70
C ALA A 121 -2.55 -17.05 -8.47
N ASP A 122 -3.14 -18.23 -8.45
CA ASP A 122 -2.87 -19.31 -7.50
C ASP A 122 -3.03 -20.67 -8.23
N ARG A 123 -3.04 -21.77 -7.48
CA ARG A 123 -3.24 -23.12 -8.02
C ARG A 123 -4.61 -23.35 -8.68
N TYR A 124 -5.58 -22.46 -8.48
CA TYR A 124 -6.95 -22.56 -9.00
C TYR A 124 -7.30 -21.45 -9.97
N THR A 125 -6.40 -20.50 -10.22
CA THR A 125 -6.65 -19.32 -11.05
C THR A 125 -5.49 -19.07 -11.98
N GLY A 126 -5.80 -18.74 -13.23
CA GLY A 126 -4.83 -18.21 -14.20
C GLY A 126 -5.06 -16.72 -14.39
N THR A 127 -3.99 -15.95 -14.63
CA THR A 127 -4.11 -14.51 -14.84
C THR A 127 -3.28 -14.03 -16.02
N TYR A 128 -3.83 -13.05 -16.74
CA TYR A 128 -3.17 -12.33 -17.82
C TYR A 128 -3.27 -10.85 -17.51
N THR A 129 -2.16 -10.27 -17.12
CA THR A 129 -2.08 -8.88 -16.66
C THR A 129 -1.31 -8.07 -17.68
N VAL A 130 -1.89 -6.99 -18.17
CA VAL A 130 -1.21 -5.97 -18.96
C VAL A 130 -1.06 -4.73 -18.09
N TYR A 131 0.17 -4.28 -17.97
CA TYR A 131 0.56 -3.15 -17.16
C TYR A 131 1.20 -2.09 -18.04
N SER A 132 0.82 -0.83 -17.84
CA SER A 132 1.58 0.30 -18.34
C SER A 132 1.77 1.31 -17.24
N SER A 133 2.95 1.94 -17.21
CA SER A 133 3.19 3.07 -16.32
C SER A 133 3.99 4.16 -16.99
N ILE A 134 3.73 5.39 -16.56
CA ILE A 134 4.45 6.58 -17.00
C ILE A 134 4.99 7.26 -15.76
N LYS A 135 6.32 7.42 -15.71
CA LYS A 135 7.04 8.10 -14.64
C LYS A 135 7.64 9.37 -15.24
N PRO A 136 7.17 10.57 -14.90
CA PRO A 136 7.82 11.81 -15.30
C PRO A 136 9.08 12.02 -14.45
N LYS A 137 9.74 13.15 -14.66
CA LYS A 137 10.86 13.56 -13.82
C LYS A 137 10.40 13.85 -12.38
N SER A 138 11.26 13.55 -11.42
CA SER A 138 10.95 13.69 -10.00
C SER A 138 11.21 15.11 -9.49
N ARG A 139 10.46 15.51 -8.47
CA ARG A 139 10.73 16.73 -7.69
C ARG A 139 11.61 16.37 -6.50
N ILE A 140 12.81 16.94 -6.43
CA ILE A 140 13.82 16.59 -5.42
C ILE A 140 14.44 17.86 -4.84
N LEU A 141 14.69 17.83 -3.54
CA LEU A 141 15.53 18.76 -2.80
C LEU A 141 16.98 18.28 -2.93
N ILE A 142 17.83 19.15 -3.45
CA ILE A 142 19.27 18.92 -3.55
C ILE A 142 20.01 19.93 -2.67
N PRO A 143 21.26 19.62 -2.25
CA PRO A 143 22.06 20.58 -1.51
C PRO A 143 22.26 21.86 -2.33
N SER A 144 22.27 23.01 -1.66
CA SER A 144 22.66 24.28 -2.28
C SER A 144 24.15 24.26 -2.60
N ASP A 145 24.56 24.83 -3.74
CA ASP A 145 25.91 24.69 -4.27
C ASP A 145 27.00 25.23 -3.33
N ASP A 146 26.71 26.32 -2.59
CA ASP A 146 27.68 26.98 -1.70
C ASP A 146 27.66 26.47 -0.25
N THR A 147 26.52 25.96 0.21
CA THR A 147 26.28 25.70 1.64
C THR A 147 25.90 24.26 1.96
N GLY A 148 25.65 23.42 0.96
CA GLY A 148 25.05 22.10 1.18
C GLY A 148 23.61 22.21 1.70
N TYR A 149 23.12 21.15 2.34
CA TYR A 149 21.87 21.20 3.11
C TYR A 149 22.05 21.99 4.40
N GLN A 150 21.05 22.81 4.72
CA GLN A 150 21.06 23.64 5.93
C GLN A 150 19.79 23.40 6.75
N PRO A 151 19.84 23.40 8.09
CA PRO A 151 18.63 23.25 8.86
C PRO A 151 17.86 24.57 8.94
N THR A 152 16.54 24.49 9.00
CA THR A 152 15.68 25.66 9.24
C THR A 152 15.93 26.23 10.64
N VAL A 153 15.58 27.52 10.83
CA VAL A 153 15.68 28.18 12.14
C VAL A 153 14.84 27.43 13.18
N ALA A 154 13.61 27.08 12.84
CA ALA A 154 12.70 26.34 13.72
C ALA A 154 13.27 24.97 14.17
N ALA A 155 13.92 24.23 13.26
CA ALA A 155 14.54 22.95 13.62
C ALA A 155 15.74 23.11 14.55
N LYS A 156 16.56 24.16 14.35
CA LYS A 156 17.69 24.48 15.26
C LYS A 156 17.21 24.86 16.65
N GLU A 157 16.17 25.68 16.73
CA GLU A 157 15.56 26.09 18.00
C GLU A 157 14.99 24.88 18.74
N LEU A 158 14.25 24.01 18.03
CA LEU A 158 13.69 22.80 18.61
C LEU A 158 14.77 21.82 19.09
N ALA A 159 15.84 21.64 18.32
CA ALA A 159 16.98 20.80 18.69
C ALA A 159 17.73 21.31 19.93
N THR A 160 17.74 22.63 20.13
CA THR A 160 18.39 23.32 21.25
C THR A 160 17.51 23.31 22.50
N ALA A 161 16.20 23.52 22.34
CA ALA A 161 15.23 23.52 23.43
C ALA A 161 15.03 22.12 24.05
N TYR A 162 15.10 21.06 23.23
CA TYR A 162 14.86 19.68 23.65
C TYR A 162 15.94 18.71 23.16
N PRO A 163 17.21 18.85 23.61
CA PRO A 163 18.33 18.05 23.10
C PRO A 163 18.15 16.54 23.30
N GLY A 164 17.54 16.13 24.42
CA GLY A 164 17.25 14.71 24.70
C GLY A 164 16.10 14.10 23.90
N ASN A 165 15.30 14.92 23.20
CA ASN A 165 14.12 14.47 22.46
C ASN A 165 14.20 14.73 20.95
N ARG A 166 15.41 15.03 20.42
CA ARG A 166 15.62 15.31 18.99
C ARG A 166 15.06 14.21 18.09
N ALA A 167 15.26 12.93 18.43
CA ALA A 167 14.77 11.82 17.62
C ALA A 167 13.25 11.79 17.47
N SER A 168 12.51 12.11 18.54
CA SER A 168 11.04 12.14 18.50
C SER A 168 10.51 13.37 17.77
N ASN A 169 11.16 14.52 17.97
CA ASN A 169 10.69 15.80 17.44
C ASN A 169 11.15 16.09 16.00
N LEU A 170 12.31 15.57 15.60
CA LEU A 170 12.95 15.87 14.31
C LEU A 170 13.15 14.61 13.45
N GLY A 171 12.93 13.42 14.01
CA GLY A 171 13.12 12.16 13.31
C GLY A 171 14.59 11.85 13.05
N ASP A 172 14.82 11.02 12.04
CA ASP A 172 16.14 10.57 11.60
C ASP A 172 16.50 10.96 10.17
N GLY A 173 15.60 11.65 9.48
CA GLY A 173 15.82 12.18 8.15
C GLY A 173 14.78 13.21 7.75
N PHE A 174 14.72 13.48 6.46
CA PHE A 174 13.78 14.43 5.88
C PHE A 174 13.26 13.94 4.52
N ALA A 175 12.10 14.46 4.12
CA ALA A 175 11.53 14.31 2.79
C ALA A 175 12.45 14.97 1.76
N GLN A 176 13.30 14.18 1.11
CA GLN A 176 14.23 14.67 0.10
C GLN A 176 13.52 14.87 -1.24
N GLY A 177 12.52 14.08 -1.58
CA GLY A 177 11.88 14.17 -2.88
C GLY A 177 10.65 13.31 -3.00
N PHE A 178 9.92 13.52 -4.10
CA PHE A 178 8.78 12.71 -4.47
C PHE A 178 8.96 12.21 -5.90
N ALA A 179 8.76 10.90 -6.06
CA ALA A 179 8.59 10.28 -7.35
C ALA A 179 7.13 10.41 -7.76
N TYR A 180 6.89 10.90 -8.97
CA TYR A 180 5.56 10.92 -9.55
C TYR A 180 5.41 9.76 -10.51
N GLY A 181 4.18 9.35 -10.73
CA GLY A 181 3.88 8.37 -11.76
C GLY A 181 2.38 8.16 -11.90
N SER A 182 2.06 7.52 -13.01
CA SER A 182 0.75 6.95 -13.25
C SER A 182 0.95 5.52 -13.69
N ASN A 183 -0.01 4.67 -13.36
CA ASN A 183 -0.05 3.31 -13.84
C ASN A 183 -1.48 2.87 -14.12
N VAL A 184 -1.60 2.00 -15.12
CA VAL A 184 -2.83 1.27 -15.42
C VAL A 184 -2.52 -0.21 -15.44
N VAL A 185 -3.37 -0.96 -14.77
CA VAL A 185 -3.32 -2.43 -14.74
C VAL A 185 -4.63 -2.93 -15.31
N ILE A 186 -4.56 -3.71 -16.38
CA ILE A 186 -5.69 -4.45 -16.95
C ILE A 186 -5.42 -5.93 -16.70
N ASN A 187 -6.40 -6.62 -16.14
CA ASN A 187 -6.24 -8.02 -15.77
C ASN A 187 -7.41 -8.87 -16.27
N MET A 188 -7.08 -9.96 -16.94
CA MET A 188 -8.00 -11.07 -17.17
C MET A 188 -7.67 -12.19 -16.20
N LYS A 189 -8.64 -12.56 -15.37
CA LYS A 189 -8.56 -13.70 -14.46
C LYS A 189 -9.45 -14.83 -14.93
N VAL A 190 -8.89 -16.02 -15.01
CA VAL A 190 -9.62 -17.25 -15.28
C VAL A 190 -9.63 -18.08 -14.01
N GLU A 191 -10.80 -18.29 -13.43
CA GLU A 191 -10.99 -19.10 -12.24
C GLU A 191 -11.51 -20.48 -12.61
N TYR A 192 -10.77 -21.49 -12.15
CA TYR A 192 -11.07 -22.88 -12.33
C TYR A 192 -11.68 -23.44 -11.06
N ARG A 193 -12.51 -24.46 -11.24
CA ARG A 193 -13.11 -25.16 -10.11
C ARG A 193 -12.05 -25.81 -9.24
N ASN A 194 -11.06 -26.47 -9.82
CA ASN A 194 -9.98 -27.16 -9.11
C ASN A 194 -8.67 -27.11 -9.93
N GLU A 195 -7.60 -27.63 -9.35
CA GLU A 195 -6.26 -27.61 -9.96
C GLU A 195 -6.18 -28.47 -11.24
N ALA A 196 -6.91 -29.59 -11.31
CA ALA A 196 -6.95 -30.43 -12.51
C ALA A 196 -7.62 -29.72 -13.68
N ASP A 197 -8.71 -28.98 -13.43
CA ASP A 197 -9.40 -28.16 -14.41
C ASP A 197 -8.48 -27.00 -14.85
N LYS A 198 -7.66 -26.39 -13.97
CA LYS A 198 -6.63 -25.42 -14.39
C LYS A 198 -5.60 -26.03 -15.35
N ARG A 199 -5.04 -27.19 -15.00
CA ARG A 199 -4.01 -27.86 -15.82
C ARG A 199 -4.52 -28.28 -17.19
N THR A 200 -5.76 -28.78 -17.25
CA THR A 200 -6.36 -29.25 -18.49
C THR A 200 -6.88 -28.10 -19.35
N ILE A 201 -7.62 -27.15 -18.77
CA ILE A 201 -8.28 -26.09 -19.53
C ILE A 201 -7.33 -24.92 -19.81
N GLY A 202 -6.48 -24.56 -18.85
CA GLY A 202 -5.59 -23.42 -18.95
C GLY A 202 -4.56 -23.52 -20.08
N GLY A 203 -4.18 -24.74 -20.47
CA GLY A 203 -3.30 -24.97 -21.61
C GLY A 203 -3.88 -24.57 -22.97
N TYR A 204 -5.21 -24.48 -23.09
CA TYR A 204 -5.90 -24.17 -24.35
C TYR A 204 -6.20 -22.68 -24.54
N LEU A 205 -5.92 -21.85 -23.53
CA LEU A 205 -6.07 -20.41 -23.58
C LEU A 205 -4.68 -19.79 -23.74
N SER A 206 -4.45 -19.10 -24.85
CA SER A 206 -3.24 -18.28 -25.02
C SER A 206 -3.63 -16.84 -25.31
N VAL A 207 -2.86 -15.90 -24.76
CA VAL A 207 -3.10 -14.47 -24.94
C VAL A 207 -1.88 -13.87 -25.60
N ASP A 208 -2.10 -13.21 -26.72
CA ASP A 208 -1.10 -12.44 -27.46
C ASP A 208 -0.73 -11.14 -26.71
N TRP A 209 0.46 -10.59 -26.93
CA TRP A 209 0.91 -9.28 -26.47
C TRP A 209 0.03 -8.10 -26.95
N ILE A 210 -0.78 -8.29 -28.00
CA ILE A 210 -1.83 -7.33 -28.38
C ILE A 210 -3.16 -7.50 -27.62
N GLY A 211 -3.24 -8.43 -26.67
CA GLY A 211 -4.46 -8.70 -25.90
C GLY A 211 -5.42 -9.65 -26.61
N LYS A 212 -5.10 -10.13 -27.83
CA LYS A 212 -5.93 -11.11 -28.52
C LYS A 212 -5.85 -12.46 -27.82
N VAL A 213 -7.00 -12.95 -27.38
CA VAL A 213 -7.13 -14.26 -26.78
C VAL A 213 -7.36 -15.29 -27.88
N LYS A 214 -6.43 -16.23 -28.03
CA LYS A 214 -6.56 -17.39 -28.92
C LYS A 214 -7.05 -18.57 -28.11
N VAL A 215 -8.12 -19.17 -28.60
CA VAL A 215 -8.71 -20.39 -28.06
C VAL A 215 -8.35 -21.53 -29.00
N GLU A 216 -7.64 -22.54 -28.50
CA GLU A 216 -7.35 -23.74 -29.30
C GLU A 216 -8.64 -24.55 -29.57
N GLY A 217 -8.75 -25.16 -30.76
CA GLY A 217 -9.97 -25.84 -31.21
C GLY A 217 -10.43 -27.00 -30.32
N ASP A 218 -9.53 -27.58 -29.53
CA ASP A 218 -9.84 -28.64 -28.58
C ASP A 218 -10.66 -28.17 -27.37
N LEU A 219 -10.74 -26.86 -27.15
CA LEU A 219 -11.54 -26.28 -26.07
C LEU A 219 -13.05 -26.52 -26.29
N GLN A 220 -13.50 -26.67 -27.55
CA GLN A 220 -14.87 -27.07 -27.88
C GLN A 220 -15.18 -28.54 -27.54
N LYS A 221 -14.17 -29.40 -27.42
CA LYS A 221 -14.32 -30.81 -27.04
C LYS A 221 -14.53 -31.00 -25.53
N ILE A 222 -14.35 -29.93 -24.74
CA ILE A 222 -14.58 -29.94 -23.31
C ILE A 222 -16.09 -29.91 -23.05
N ALA A 223 -16.55 -30.78 -22.14
CA ALA A 223 -17.94 -30.87 -21.74
C ALA A 223 -18.50 -29.50 -21.30
N GLU A 224 -19.76 -29.24 -21.66
CA GLU A 224 -20.39 -27.93 -21.48
C GLU A 224 -20.46 -27.50 -20.01
N ASP A 225 -20.74 -28.44 -19.11
CA ASP A 225 -20.75 -28.25 -17.66
C ASP A 225 -19.40 -27.75 -17.14
N LYS A 226 -18.30 -28.32 -17.65
CA LYS A 226 -16.94 -27.85 -17.33
C LYS A 226 -16.68 -26.46 -17.86
N ARG A 227 -17.04 -26.16 -19.12
CA ARG A 227 -16.87 -24.80 -19.68
C ARG A 227 -17.70 -23.75 -18.94
N LYS A 228 -18.92 -24.09 -18.51
CA LYS A 228 -19.77 -23.21 -17.70
C LYS A 228 -19.22 -22.97 -16.30
N SER A 229 -18.48 -23.94 -15.77
CA SER A 229 -17.85 -23.84 -14.44
C SER A 229 -16.70 -22.83 -14.42
N VAL A 230 -15.93 -22.72 -15.51
CA VAL A 230 -14.81 -21.77 -15.61
C VAL A 230 -15.32 -20.34 -15.72
N LYS A 231 -14.87 -19.48 -14.82
CA LYS A 231 -15.26 -18.07 -14.75
C LYS A 231 -14.13 -17.19 -15.27
N ILE A 232 -14.47 -16.23 -16.13
CA ILE A 232 -13.53 -15.25 -16.66
C ILE A 232 -13.94 -13.90 -16.08
N THR A 233 -13.00 -13.18 -15.49
CA THR A 233 -13.22 -11.84 -14.95
C THR A 233 -12.21 -10.88 -15.56
N ILE A 234 -12.68 -9.80 -16.17
CA ILE A 234 -11.84 -8.69 -16.63
C ILE A 234 -11.96 -7.59 -15.60
N SER A 235 -10.83 -7.04 -15.15
CA SER A 235 -10.80 -5.87 -14.29
C SER A 235 -9.73 -4.88 -14.75
N GLY A 236 -9.93 -3.61 -14.44
CA GLY A 236 -8.97 -2.55 -14.73
C GLY A 236 -8.91 -1.54 -13.60
N ILE A 237 -7.70 -1.08 -13.28
CA ILE A 237 -7.50 0.07 -12.39
C ILE A 237 -6.52 1.03 -13.03
N GLN A 238 -6.76 2.32 -12.79
CA GLN A 238 -5.88 3.41 -13.18
C GLN A 238 -5.59 4.28 -11.97
N SER A 239 -4.32 4.58 -11.76
CA SER A 239 -3.82 5.55 -10.77
C SER A 239 -3.10 6.67 -11.53
N GLY A 240 -3.51 7.92 -11.33
CA GLY A 240 -3.08 9.07 -12.14
C GLY A 240 -3.75 9.13 -13.52
N GLY A 241 -3.52 10.20 -14.27
CA GLY A 241 -4.18 10.49 -15.54
C GLY A 241 -5.67 10.78 -15.36
N ASP A 242 -6.49 10.31 -16.29
CA ASP A 242 -7.96 10.41 -16.26
C ASP A 242 -8.61 9.01 -16.09
N PRO A 243 -8.85 8.54 -14.85
CA PRO A 243 -9.46 7.24 -14.58
C PRO A 243 -10.87 7.08 -15.17
N ASN A 244 -11.58 8.17 -15.43
CA ASN A 244 -12.94 8.10 -16.00
C ASN A 244 -12.92 7.57 -17.43
N ARG A 245 -11.83 7.76 -18.18
CA ARG A 245 -11.68 7.18 -19.52
C ARG A 245 -11.56 5.67 -19.49
N LEU A 246 -10.87 5.11 -18.48
CA LEU A 246 -10.83 3.66 -18.31
C LEU A 246 -12.21 3.09 -17.98
N LEU A 247 -13.02 3.80 -17.17
CA LEU A 247 -14.39 3.39 -16.84
C LEU A 247 -15.33 3.38 -18.06
N GLN A 248 -15.03 4.16 -19.10
CA GLN A 248 -15.77 4.11 -20.37
C GLN A 248 -15.45 2.83 -21.16
N VAL A 249 -14.24 2.29 -21.01
CA VAL A 249 -13.82 1.05 -21.66
C VAL A 249 -14.30 -0.17 -20.88
N ILE A 250 -14.15 -0.16 -19.56
CA ILE A 250 -14.64 -1.22 -18.65
C ILE A 250 -15.71 -0.62 -17.72
N PRO A 251 -17.00 -0.63 -18.13
CA PRO A 251 -18.09 -0.12 -17.30
C PRO A 251 -18.12 -0.83 -15.95
N ASN A 252 -18.20 -0.06 -14.86
CA ASN A 252 -18.14 -0.55 -13.47
C ASN A 252 -16.79 -1.21 -13.06
N GLY A 253 -15.76 -1.11 -13.90
CA GLY A 253 -14.41 -1.61 -13.60
C GLY A 253 -14.24 -3.13 -13.62
N ILE A 254 -15.33 -3.91 -13.77
CA ILE A 254 -15.31 -5.38 -13.76
C ILE A 254 -16.35 -5.95 -14.73
N MET A 255 -15.96 -6.97 -15.51
CA MET A 255 -16.85 -7.79 -16.34
C MET A 255 -16.69 -9.27 -16.01
N HIS A 256 -17.78 -10.02 -16.00
CA HIS A 256 -17.78 -11.47 -15.74
C HIS A 256 -18.36 -12.26 -16.91
N CYS A 257 -17.64 -13.28 -17.36
CA CYS A 257 -18.07 -14.23 -18.38
C CYS A 257 -17.79 -15.66 -17.92
N THR A 258 -18.18 -16.62 -18.75
CA THR A 258 -17.80 -18.02 -18.58
C THR A 258 -17.08 -18.50 -19.82
N LEU A 259 -16.36 -19.61 -19.73
CA LEU A 259 -15.72 -20.20 -20.89
C LEU A 259 -16.73 -20.76 -21.93
N LEU A 260 -18.00 -20.92 -21.54
CA LEU A 260 -19.08 -21.23 -22.47
C LEU A 260 -19.42 -20.06 -23.41
N ASN A 261 -19.30 -18.83 -22.92
CA ASN A 261 -19.53 -17.61 -23.70
C ASN A 261 -18.45 -16.56 -23.35
N PRO A 262 -17.22 -16.73 -23.84
CA PRO A 262 -16.09 -15.92 -23.42
C PRO A 262 -15.91 -14.63 -24.24
N GLU A 263 -16.52 -14.54 -25.43
CA GLU A 263 -16.32 -13.46 -26.39
C GLU A 263 -16.49 -12.05 -25.81
N PRO A 264 -17.51 -11.76 -24.96
CA PRO A 264 -17.63 -10.43 -24.38
C PRO A 264 -16.43 -10.03 -23.52
N CYS A 265 -15.85 -10.97 -22.77
CA CYS A 265 -14.67 -10.70 -21.94
C CYS A 265 -13.40 -10.57 -22.78
N PHE A 266 -13.25 -11.37 -23.82
CA PHE A 266 -12.07 -11.29 -24.70
C PHE A 266 -12.06 -9.98 -25.50
N ASN A 267 -13.21 -9.59 -26.08
CA ASN A 267 -13.34 -8.32 -26.80
C ASN A 267 -13.09 -7.12 -25.87
N LEU A 268 -13.61 -7.19 -24.64
CA LEU A 268 -13.38 -6.15 -23.63
C LEU A 268 -11.91 -6.06 -23.22
N PHE A 269 -11.25 -7.20 -23.03
CA PHE A 269 -9.83 -7.25 -22.70
C PHE A 269 -8.98 -6.67 -23.84
N GLU A 270 -9.25 -7.02 -25.09
CA GLU A 270 -8.59 -6.44 -26.25
C GLU A 270 -8.81 -4.91 -26.33
N ALA A 271 -10.05 -4.44 -26.13
CA ALA A 271 -10.36 -3.01 -26.10
C ALA A 271 -9.62 -2.26 -24.97
N ALA A 272 -9.52 -2.87 -23.78
CA ALA A 272 -8.77 -2.31 -22.65
C ALA A 272 -7.26 -2.25 -22.92
N VAL A 273 -6.70 -3.26 -23.61
CA VAL A 273 -5.30 -3.25 -24.05
C VAL A 273 -5.07 -2.21 -25.15
N HIS A 274 -6.05 -1.98 -26.03
CA HIS A 274 -5.97 -0.90 -27.02
C HIS A 274 -5.96 0.48 -26.35
N TYR A 275 -6.84 0.71 -25.36
CA TYR A 275 -6.87 1.92 -24.55
C TYR A 275 -5.52 2.24 -23.91
N LEU A 276 -4.86 1.23 -23.33
CA LEU A 276 -3.52 1.36 -22.75
C LEU A 276 -2.49 1.90 -23.76
N LYS A 277 -2.57 1.47 -25.01
CA LYS A 277 -1.57 1.79 -26.05
C LYS A 277 -1.83 3.12 -26.75
N THR A 278 -3.05 3.65 -26.67
CA THR A 278 -3.48 4.79 -27.50
C THR A 278 -3.95 5.96 -26.65
N ASP A 279 -4.96 5.77 -25.80
CA ASP A 279 -5.55 6.84 -25.01
C ASP A 279 -4.73 7.16 -23.76
N TYR A 280 -4.30 6.13 -23.02
CA TYR A 280 -3.65 6.30 -21.73
C TYR A 280 -2.36 7.13 -21.81
N ILE A 281 -1.50 6.82 -22.79
CA ILE A 281 -0.20 7.49 -22.95
C ILE A 281 -0.30 8.99 -23.26
N ASN A 282 -1.48 9.47 -23.68
CA ASN A 282 -1.73 10.84 -24.10
C ASN A 282 -2.45 11.67 -23.02
N GLN A 283 -2.54 11.19 -21.78
CA GLN A 283 -3.26 11.86 -20.69
C GLN A 283 -2.41 12.85 -19.87
N PHE A 284 -1.13 13.00 -20.17
CA PHE A 284 -0.18 13.67 -19.27
C PHE A 284 0.39 14.95 -19.87
N ASN A 285 -0.04 16.10 -19.34
CA ASN A 285 0.41 17.43 -19.75
C ASN A 285 1.13 18.18 -18.62
N SER A 286 0.89 17.81 -17.36
CA SER A 286 1.42 18.46 -16.16
C SER A 286 1.74 17.45 -15.06
N LEU A 287 2.48 17.86 -14.02
CA LEU A 287 2.77 16.99 -12.87
C LEU A 287 1.51 16.62 -12.07
N ASP A 288 0.46 17.44 -12.15
CA ASP A 288 -0.81 17.22 -11.46
C ASP A 288 -1.62 16.07 -12.09
N ASP A 289 -1.26 15.66 -13.32
CA ASP A 289 -1.82 14.47 -13.97
C ASP A 289 -1.22 13.17 -13.40
N TYR A 290 -0.26 13.24 -12.47
CA TYR A 290 0.41 12.09 -11.88
C TYR A 290 0.15 12.00 -10.38
N ASN A 291 0.21 10.78 -9.84
CA ASN A 291 0.19 10.54 -8.40
C ASN A 291 1.60 10.42 -7.85
N ILE A 292 1.79 10.71 -6.55
CA ILE A 292 3.02 10.36 -5.86
C ILE A 292 3.10 8.84 -5.74
N THR A 293 4.16 8.25 -6.28
CA THR A 293 4.42 6.81 -6.27
C THR A 293 5.47 6.41 -5.23
N ASP A 294 6.38 7.33 -4.91
CA ASP A 294 7.35 7.10 -3.84
C ASP A 294 7.80 8.39 -3.18
N THR A 295 8.26 8.27 -1.93
CA THR A 295 8.95 9.33 -1.21
C THR A 295 10.42 8.99 -1.10
N TYR A 296 11.27 9.86 -1.63
CA TYR A 296 12.70 9.82 -1.35
C TYR A 296 12.96 10.49 -0.01
N THR A 297 13.60 9.77 0.90
CA THR A 297 14.02 10.31 2.19
C THR A 297 15.54 10.23 2.30
N ALA A 298 16.12 11.25 2.92
CA ALA A 298 17.55 11.29 3.21
C ALA A 298 17.75 11.35 4.72
N ARG A 299 18.74 10.60 5.23
CA ARG A 299 19.09 10.63 6.65
C ARG A 299 19.94 11.85 6.94
N TYR A 300 19.72 12.49 8.10
CA TYR A 300 20.56 13.63 8.50
C TYR A 300 22.03 13.25 8.59
N LEU A 301 22.32 12.03 9.07
CA LEU A 301 23.67 11.48 9.22
C LEU A 301 24.46 11.44 7.91
N ASP A 302 23.79 11.18 6.79
CA ASP A 302 24.43 11.01 5.48
C ASP A 302 24.40 12.29 4.62
N SER A 303 23.76 13.35 5.12
CA SER A 303 23.42 14.56 4.34
C SER A 303 24.39 15.73 4.57
N GLY A 304 25.52 15.49 5.21
CA GLY A 304 26.61 16.46 5.39
C GLY A 304 26.62 17.19 6.74
N ALA A 305 27.72 17.91 6.99
CA ALA A 305 28.02 18.50 8.30
C ALA A 305 26.99 19.54 8.78
N GLY A 306 26.32 20.25 7.86
CA GLY A 306 25.34 21.29 8.18
C GLY A 306 24.15 20.78 9.02
N LEU A 307 23.82 19.49 8.93
CA LEU A 307 22.68 18.89 9.62
C LEU A 307 23.05 18.15 10.91
N GLN A 308 24.33 18.09 11.30
CA GLN A 308 24.78 17.34 12.50
C GLN A 308 24.07 17.81 13.78
N GLN A 309 23.74 19.10 13.88
CA GLN A 309 23.02 19.67 15.02
C GLN A 309 21.60 19.13 15.22
N LEU A 310 21.00 18.50 14.20
CA LEU A 310 19.69 17.88 14.30
C LEU A 310 19.75 16.43 14.84
N ILE A 311 20.95 15.84 14.88
CA ILE A 311 21.16 14.46 15.27
C ILE A 311 21.20 14.38 16.81
N PRO A 312 20.57 13.37 17.45
CA PRO A 312 20.73 13.13 18.88
C PRO A 312 22.19 12.84 19.24
N ASP A 313 22.66 13.35 20.38
CA ASP A 313 24.05 13.14 20.83
C ASP A 313 24.37 11.65 21.08
N SER A 314 23.34 10.86 21.46
CA SER A 314 23.42 9.40 21.64
C SER A 314 23.34 8.60 20.34
N GLY A 315 23.08 9.25 19.20
CA GLY A 315 22.74 8.58 17.94
C GLY A 315 21.32 7.97 17.93
N TYR A 316 21.00 7.29 16.83
CA TYR A 316 19.71 6.61 16.63
C TYR A 316 19.79 5.13 17.00
N THR A 317 18.81 4.64 17.76
CA THR A 317 18.69 3.20 18.06
C THR A 317 18.36 2.42 16.77
N PRO A 318 19.08 1.37 16.40
CA PRO A 318 18.71 0.55 15.25
C PRO A 318 17.49 -0.33 15.56
N ALA A 319 16.71 -0.66 14.53
CA ALA A 319 15.68 -1.69 14.63
C ALA A 319 16.28 -3.06 14.91
N ASN A 320 15.60 -3.88 15.72
CA ASN A 320 16.02 -5.25 16.02
C ASN A 320 15.94 -6.12 14.75
N TYR A 321 16.99 -6.89 14.48
CA TYR A 321 17.05 -7.80 13.33
C TYR A 321 15.94 -8.85 13.37
N LEU A 322 15.64 -9.41 14.55
CA LEU A 322 14.56 -10.40 14.71
C LEU A 322 13.20 -9.81 14.38
N THR A 323 12.94 -8.56 14.76
CA THR A 323 11.71 -7.85 14.39
C THR A 323 11.51 -7.79 12.88
N ARG A 324 12.59 -7.57 12.10
CA ARG A 324 12.50 -7.57 10.62
C ARG A 324 12.12 -8.96 10.06
N LEU A 325 12.67 -10.03 10.66
CA LEU A 325 12.33 -11.39 10.26
C LEU A 325 10.88 -11.74 10.61
N ILE A 326 10.42 -11.37 11.79
CA ILE A 326 9.03 -11.57 12.24
C ILE A 326 8.06 -10.86 11.30
N ILE A 327 8.30 -9.57 10.97
CA ILE A 327 7.47 -8.83 10.03
C ILE A 327 7.40 -9.55 8.68
N LYS A 328 8.52 -10.06 8.16
CA LYS A 328 8.57 -10.79 6.89
C LYS A 328 7.77 -12.09 6.95
N GLU A 329 7.89 -12.86 8.03
CA GLU A 329 7.15 -14.11 8.21
C GLU A 329 5.63 -13.86 8.36
N LEU A 330 5.24 -12.95 9.24
CA LEU A 330 3.84 -12.58 9.45
C LEU A 330 3.19 -12.05 8.17
N THR A 331 3.95 -11.29 7.37
CA THR A 331 3.50 -10.83 6.05
C THR A 331 3.22 -12.01 5.11
N ALA A 332 4.08 -13.02 5.06
CA ALA A 332 3.84 -14.21 4.24
C ALA A 332 2.58 -14.97 4.69
N ARG A 333 2.43 -15.18 6.01
CA ARG A 333 1.25 -15.84 6.59
C ARG A 333 -0.04 -15.07 6.31
N TRP A 334 0.02 -13.74 6.40
CA TRP A 334 -1.11 -12.87 6.04
C TRP A 334 -1.54 -13.06 4.58
N ILE A 335 -0.59 -13.11 3.63
CA ILE A 335 -0.88 -13.36 2.21
C ILE A 335 -1.61 -14.69 2.05
N ASP A 336 -1.08 -15.76 2.65
CA ASP A 336 -1.65 -17.10 2.53
C ASP A 336 -3.10 -17.15 3.04
N GLU A 337 -3.36 -16.58 4.22
CA GLU A 337 -4.71 -16.51 4.80
C GLU A 337 -5.68 -15.72 3.93
N ARG A 338 -5.22 -14.63 3.29
CA ARG A 338 -6.03 -13.84 2.37
C ARG A 338 -6.40 -14.60 1.09
N LEU A 339 -5.49 -15.46 0.59
CA LEU A 339 -5.75 -16.31 -0.56
C LEU A 339 -6.71 -17.46 -0.20
N VAL A 340 -6.56 -18.05 0.99
CA VAL A 340 -7.50 -19.07 1.51
C VAL A 340 -8.90 -18.49 1.69
N TYR A 341 -9.02 -17.33 2.34
CA TYR A 341 -10.28 -16.60 2.49
C TYR A 341 -10.98 -16.38 1.14
N ARG A 342 -10.24 -15.88 0.15
CA ARG A 342 -10.74 -15.65 -1.21
C ARG A 342 -11.26 -16.95 -1.84
N ARG A 343 -10.49 -18.04 -1.73
CA ARG A 343 -10.86 -19.35 -2.30
C ARG A 343 -12.14 -19.89 -1.67
N ALA A 344 -12.23 -19.90 -0.34
CA ALA A 344 -13.41 -20.39 0.37
C ALA A 344 -14.67 -19.62 -0.02
N LYS A 345 -14.58 -18.29 -0.11
CA LYS A 345 -15.67 -17.42 -0.54
C LYS A 345 -16.10 -17.68 -1.99
N ASN A 346 -15.14 -17.89 -2.89
CA ASN A 346 -15.43 -18.13 -4.31
C ASN A 346 -16.10 -19.50 -4.52
N LEU A 347 -15.65 -20.54 -3.82
CA LEU A 347 -16.29 -21.86 -3.84
C LEU A 347 -17.76 -21.79 -3.40
N GLN A 348 -18.03 -21.10 -2.29
CA GLN A 348 -19.41 -20.88 -1.83
C GLN A 348 -20.23 -20.08 -2.84
N ARG A 349 -19.69 -18.99 -3.38
CA ARG A 349 -20.46 -18.08 -4.24
C ARG A 349 -20.78 -18.67 -5.61
N TYR A 350 -19.83 -19.38 -6.22
CA TYR A 350 -19.93 -19.78 -7.63
C TYR A 350 -20.12 -21.28 -7.82
N TYR A 351 -19.81 -22.09 -6.82
CA TYR A 351 -19.79 -23.54 -6.92
C TYR A 351 -20.65 -24.23 -5.85
N ALA A 352 -21.44 -23.50 -5.05
CA ALA A 352 -22.21 -24.07 -3.94
C ALA A 352 -23.06 -25.29 -4.30
N ALA A 353 -23.66 -25.32 -5.50
CA ALA A 353 -24.48 -26.43 -5.96
C ALA A 353 -23.72 -27.77 -6.11
N GLN A 354 -22.38 -27.74 -6.05
CA GLN A 354 -21.53 -28.92 -6.17
C GLN A 354 -21.02 -29.45 -4.82
N PHE A 355 -21.35 -28.77 -3.71
CA PHE A 355 -20.93 -29.14 -2.37
C PHE A 355 -22.10 -29.68 -1.56
N SER A 356 -21.82 -30.63 -0.67
CA SER A 356 -22.79 -31.06 0.34
C SER A 356 -23.04 -29.93 1.36
N ALA A 357 -24.15 -30.02 2.10
CA ALA A 357 -24.43 -29.06 3.17
C ALA A 357 -23.29 -29.01 4.23
N GLU A 358 -22.69 -30.15 4.54
CA GLU A 358 -21.54 -30.23 5.46
C GLU A 358 -20.30 -29.52 4.89
N GLN A 359 -19.99 -29.74 3.60
CA GLN A 359 -18.87 -29.07 2.95
C GLN A 359 -19.07 -27.55 2.86
N LEU A 360 -20.31 -27.09 2.66
CA LEU A 360 -20.61 -25.65 2.69
C LEU A 360 -20.39 -25.05 4.08
N ILE A 361 -20.74 -25.77 5.15
CA ILE A 361 -20.44 -25.36 6.53
C ILE A 361 -18.92 -25.31 6.75
N GLN A 362 -18.17 -26.30 6.28
CA GLN A 362 -16.71 -26.31 6.35
C GLN A 362 -16.10 -25.13 5.60
N LEU A 363 -16.59 -24.80 4.40
CA LEU A 363 -16.14 -23.64 3.64
C LEU A 363 -16.42 -22.33 4.38
N GLN A 364 -17.58 -22.20 5.02
CA GLN A 364 -17.94 -21.02 5.82
C GLN A 364 -17.05 -20.88 7.07
N ASP A 365 -16.67 -22.01 7.69
CA ASP A 365 -15.74 -22.04 8.84
C ASP A 365 -14.33 -21.61 8.40
N ILE A 366 -13.82 -22.16 7.29
CA ILE A 366 -12.53 -21.76 6.70
C ILE A 366 -12.55 -20.27 6.35
N GLU A 367 -13.60 -19.77 5.71
CA GLU A 367 -13.73 -18.34 5.39
C GLU A 367 -13.61 -17.48 6.65
N THR A 368 -14.32 -17.86 7.71
CA THR A 368 -14.34 -17.08 8.96
C THR A 368 -12.99 -17.11 9.67
N LYS A 369 -12.37 -18.29 9.77
CA LYS A 369 -11.08 -18.49 10.44
C LYS A 369 -9.93 -17.85 9.68
N SER A 370 -9.85 -18.04 8.37
CA SER A 370 -8.81 -17.42 7.55
C SER A 370 -8.89 -15.89 7.54
N ARG A 371 -10.11 -15.32 7.53
CA ARG A 371 -10.28 -13.87 7.72
C ARG A 371 -9.80 -13.40 9.09
N ALA A 372 -10.10 -14.15 10.15
CA ALA A 372 -9.65 -13.80 11.50
C ALA A 372 -8.12 -13.88 11.63
N ASN A 373 -7.50 -14.93 11.08
CA ASN A 373 -6.05 -15.09 11.06
C ASN A 373 -5.38 -13.97 10.25
N ALA A 374 -5.93 -13.61 9.08
CA ALA A 374 -5.43 -12.47 8.30
C ALA A 374 -5.52 -11.15 9.09
N ASN A 375 -6.60 -10.90 9.84
CA ASN A 375 -6.70 -9.70 10.66
C ASN A 375 -5.68 -9.72 11.82
N LEU A 376 -5.47 -10.86 12.45
CA LEU A 376 -4.46 -11.04 13.51
C LEU A 376 -3.05 -10.78 12.99
N PHE A 377 -2.66 -11.38 11.86
CA PHE A 377 -1.35 -11.15 11.28
C PHE A 377 -1.17 -9.69 10.83
N ALA A 378 -2.25 -9.03 10.42
CA ALA A 378 -2.20 -7.61 10.08
C ALA A 378 -1.90 -6.71 11.27
N ASP A 379 -2.58 -6.97 12.39
CA ASP A 379 -2.37 -6.27 13.65
C ASP A 379 -0.95 -6.50 14.20
N LEU A 380 -0.49 -7.75 14.20
CA LEU A 380 0.88 -8.10 14.62
C LEU A 380 1.95 -7.35 13.81
N VAL A 381 1.80 -7.27 12.49
CA VAL A 381 2.75 -6.52 11.64
C VAL A 381 2.70 -5.03 11.93
N ASP A 382 1.51 -4.43 12.03
CA ASP A 382 1.36 -3.00 12.37
C ASP A 382 2.00 -2.68 13.74
N TYR A 383 1.80 -3.54 14.74
CA TYR A 383 2.43 -3.39 16.04
C TYR A 383 3.97 -3.47 15.94
N CYS A 384 4.50 -4.46 15.22
CA CYS A 384 5.94 -4.63 15.04
C CYS A 384 6.59 -3.49 14.24
N GLU A 385 5.91 -2.93 13.23
CA GLU A 385 6.39 -1.75 12.49
C GLU A 385 6.44 -0.49 13.38
N ARG A 386 5.51 -0.36 14.33
CA ARG A 386 5.48 0.74 15.32
C ARG A 386 6.45 0.56 16.47
N ASN A 387 6.78 -0.69 16.82
CA ASN A 387 7.66 -1.04 17.92
C ASN A 387 8.87 -1.87 17.43
N PRO A 388 9.73 -1.31 16.56
CA PRO A 388 10.82 -2.05 15.92
C PRO A 388 12.03 -2.29 16.84
N GLU A 389 12.00 -1.77 18.06
CA GLU A 389 13.11 -1.79 19.02
C GLU A 389 12.87 -2.78 20.15
N GLY A 390 13.96 -3.26 20.76
CA GLY A 390 13.90 -4.19 21.89
C GLY A 390 13.18 -5.50 21.56
N ASN A 391 12.49 -6.05 22.56
CA ASN A 391 11.76 -7.32 22.45
C ASN A 391 10.23 -7.12 22.37
N HIS A 392 9.74 -5.88 22.20
CA HIS A 392 8.31 -5.59 22.22
C HIS A 392 7.55 -6.37 21.14
N CYS A 393 8.02 -6.32 19.88
CA CYS A 393 7.45 -7.09 18.78
C CYS A 393 7.47 -8.61 19.05
N ILE A 394 8.60 -9.14 19.55
CA ILE A 394 8.80 -10.57 19.79
C ILE A 394 7.83 -11.07 20.87
N ASN A 395 7.70 -10.35 21.97
CA ASN A 395 6.80 -10.70 23.05
C ASN A 395 5.34 -10.59 22.59
N TYR A 396 5.00 -9.52 21.87
CA TYR A 396 3.65 -9.32 21.35
C TYR A 396 3.24 -10.40 20.35
N GLU A 397 4.14 -10.82 19.46
CA GLU A 397 3.92 -11.96 18.58
C GLU A 397 3.65 -13.24 19.39
N ALA A 398 4.54 -13.58 20.32
CA ALA A 398 4.44 -14.79 21.12
C ALA A 398 3.12 -14.86 21.91
N ASP A 399 2.70 -13.74 22.50
CA ASP A 399 1.48 -13.64 23.30
C ASP A 399 0.20 -13.75 22.47
N ASN A 400 0.27 -13.47 21.15
CA ASN A 400 -0.91 -13.41 20.29
C ASN A 400 -1.01 -14.55 19.27
N LEU A 401 0.07 -15.29 18.99
CA LEU A 401 0.02 -16.46 18.08
C LEU A 401 -0.91 -17.58 18.58
N VAL A 402 -1.18 -17.63 19.89
CA VAL A 402 -2.20 -18.52 20.49
C VAL A 402 -3.61 -18.28 19.92
N TYR A 403 -3.90 -17.09 19.39
CA TYR A 403 -5.21 -16.77 18.81
C TYR A 403 -5.37 -17.22 17.34
N VAL A 404 -4.33 -17.81 16.74
CA VAL A 404 -4.43 -18.39 15.40
C VAL A 404 -5.44 -19.53 15.41
N ARG A 405 -6.42 -19.45 14.50
CA ARG A 405 -7.49 -20.43 14.40
C ARG A 405 -7.14 -21.49 13.38
N ASP A 406 -7.02 -22.74 13.84
CA ASP A 406 -6.74 -23.87 12.98
C ASP A 406 -7.99 -24.32 12.20
N TYR A 407 -7.77 -24.62 10.92
CA TYR A 407 -8.73 -25.21 9.99
C TYR A 407 -8.08 -26.29 9.10
N SER A 408 -6.88 -26.74 9.45
CA SER A 408 -6.12 -27.76 8.71
C SER A 408 -6.91 -29.04 8.47
N ALA A 409 -7.64 -29.50 9.50
CA ALA A 409 -8.46 -30.72 9.47
C ALA A 409 -9.59 -30.70 8.44
N ILE A 410 -10.04 -29.51 7.99
CA ILE A 410 -11.11 -29.35 7.01
C ILE A 410 -10.62 -28.72 5.70
N SER A 411 -9.32 -28.45 5.58
CA SER A 411 -8.74 -27.71 4.45
C SER A 411 -8.84 -28.43 3.10
N ASP A 412 -9.07 -29.75 3.11
CA ASP A 412 -9.21 -30.55 1.89
C ASP A 412 -10.43 -30.15 1.05
N VAL A 413 -11.46 -29.54 1.65
CA VAL A 413 -12.64 -29.02 0.91
C VAL A 413 -12.29 -27.89 -0.07
N LEU A 414 -11.10 -27.27 0.07
CA LEU A 414 -10.63 -26.22 -0.84
C LEU A 414 -10.07 -26.76 -2.16
N ARG A 415 -9.68 -28.05 -2.18
CA ARG A 415 -9.07 -28.73 -3.33
C ARG A 415 -10.14 -29.09 -4.36
#